data_AF-A0A415HB13-F1
#
_entry.id   AF-A0A415HB13-F1
#
_cell.length_a   1.000
_cell.length_b   1.000
_cell.length_c   1.000
_cell.angle_alpha   90.00
_cell.angle_beta   90.00
_cell.angle_gamma   90.00
#
_symmetry.space_group_name_H-M   'P 1'
#
loop_
_entity.id
_entity.type
_entity.pdbx_description
1 polymer ?
#
loop_
_entity_poly.entity_id
_entity_poly.type
_entity_poly.pdbx_seq_one_letter_code
_entity_poly.pdbx_strand_id
1 'polypeptide(L)'
;MKGYLDAKELESYKKEDLQELAKQLGVDAEGTKKEIAARCAAVEVDIPDDNELTEEDKKAVAEASAKAEEEKAAAEAAAKAEEEKAAAEAAAKAEEEKAAAEAAAKAEEEKKAARLVKVKVKRRFRDMELNQIKDTGDVYTVSRERAAVLEEAGVAAVMAE
;
A
#
# COMPACT_ATOMS: atom_id res chain seq x y z
N MET A 1 6.54 -16.34 52.51
CA MET A 1 6.20 -17.23 51.39
C MET A 1 6.42 -16.43 50.13
N LYS A 2 7.46 -16.77 49.36
CA LYS A 2 7.83 -16.08 48.13
C LYS A 2 6.88 -16.57 47.04
N GLY A 3 5.78 -15.85 46.84
CA GLY A 3 4.85 -16.14 45.75
C GLY A 3 5.53 -15.68 44.48
N TYR A 4 6.01 -16.63 43.67
CA TYR A 4 6.48 -16.30 42.33
C TYR A 4 5.28 -15.75 41.58
N LEU A 5 5.28 -14.45 41.26
CA LEU A 5 4.35 -13.96 40.24
C LEU A 5 4.75 -14.63 38.93
N ASP A 6 4.01 -15.69 38.60
CA ASP A 6 4.25 -16.45 37.38
C ASP A 6 4.08 -15.51 36.19
N ALA A 7 5.07 -15.49 35.29
CA ALA A 7 5.00 -14.66 34.08
C ALA A 7 3.71 -14.94 33.28
N LYS A 8 3.20 -16.17 33.33
CA LYS A 8 1.91 -16.57 32.75
C LYS A 8 0.70 -15.92 33.41
N GLU A 9 0.74 -15.71 34.73
CA GLU A 9 -0.31 -15.00 35.44
C GLU A 9 -0.25 -13.52 35.11
N LEU A 10 0.94 -12.92 35.10
CA LEU A 10 1.14 -11.52 34.71
C LEU A 10 0.75 -11.25 33.25
N GLU A 11 0.91 -12.23 32.35
CA GLU A 11 0.39 -12.13 30.98
C GLU A 11 -1.14 -12.03 30.90
N SER A 12 -1.87 -12.41 31.96
CA SER A 12 -3.33 -12.23 32.03
C SER A 12 -3.76 -10.85 32.56
N TYR A 13 -2.88 -10.12 33.24
CA TYR A 13 -3.18 -8.83 33.89
C TYR A 13 -3.32 -7.70 32.87
N LYS A 14 -4.09 -6.64 33.14
CA LYS A 14 -4.19 -5.55 32.16
C LYS A 14 -2.88 -4.78 32.10
N LYS A 15 -2.67 -4.07 31.00
CA LYS A 15 -1.44 -3.29 30.81
C LYS A 15 -1.31 -2.23 31.91
N GLU A 16 -2.40 -1.58 32.28
CA GLU A 16 -2.42 -0.58 33.35
C GLU A 16 -2.03 -1.20 34.70
N ASP A 17 -2.57 -2.37 35.04
CA ASP A 17 -2.26 -3.09 36.28
C ASP A 17 -0.77 -3.48 36.34
N LEU A 18 -0.20 -3.93 35.21
CA LEU A 18 1.23 -4.25 35.13
C LEU A 18 2.11 -3.01 35.19
N GLN A 19 1.68 -1.89 34.64
CA GLN A 19 2.40 -0.62 34.74
C GLN A 19 2.37 -0.05 36.15
N GLU A 20 1.26 -0.23 36.86
CA GLU A 20 1.15 0.14 38.28
C GLU A 20 2.03 -0.77 39.14
N LEU A 21 1.96 -2.08 38.92
CA LEU A 21 2.84 -3.06 39.56
C LEU A 21 4.31 -2.73 39.29
N ALA A 22 4.64 -2.37 38.05
CA ALA A 22 5.99 -1.96 37.68
C ALA A 22 6.45 -0.73 38.48
N LYS A 23 5.62 0.31 38.57
CA LYS A 23 5.90 1.50 39.38
C LYS A 23 6.02 1.21 40.87
N GLN A 24 5.18 0.31 41.41
CA GLN A 24 5.24 -0.13 42.81
C GLN A 24 6.53 -0.89 43.10
N LEU A 25 6.99 -1.70 42.15
CA LEU A 25 8.23 -2.47 42.22
C LEU A 25 9.47 -1.64 41.84
N GLY A 26 9.31 -0.38 41.44
CA GLY A 26 10.41 0.48 40.99
C GLY A 26 11.05 0.08 39.66
N VAL A 27 10.35 -0.74 38.86
CA VAL A 27 10.81 -1.18 37.54
C VAL A 27 10.21 -0.36 36.41
N ASP A 28 10.91 -0.38 35.28
CA ASP A 28 10.55 0.38 34.11
C ASP A 28 9.23 -0.11 33.47
N ALA A 29 8.24 0.78 33.46
CA ALA A 29 6.88 0.53 32.97
C ALA A 29 6.72 0.80 31.46
N GLU A 30 7.81 1.09 30.75
CA GLU A 30 7.80 1.31 29.31
C GLU A 30 7.91 0.00 28.54
N GLY A 31 7.12 -0.10 27.46
CA GLY A 31 7.12 -1.26 26.56
C GLY A 31 5.78 -1.98 26.47
N THR A 32 5.83 -3.20 25.91
CA THR A 32 4.66 -4.05 25.73
C THR A 32 4.28 -4.74 27.04
N LYS A 33 3.02 -5.17 27.15
CA LYS A 33 2.48 -5.86 28.32
C LYS A 33 3.34 -7.05 28.78
N LYS A 34 3.89 -7.80 27.82
CA LYS A 34 4.74 -8.96 28.09
C LYS A 34 6.11 -8.57 28.64
N GLU A 35 6.70 -7.49 28.13
CA GLU A 35 7.99 -6.97 28.60
C GLU A 35 7.86 -6.49 30.05
N ILE A 36 6.79 -5.77 30.37
CA ILE A 36 6.52 -5.31 31.74
C ILE A 36 6.25 -6.50 32.66
N ALA A 37 5.43 -7.48 32.24
CA ALA A 37 5.18 -8.71 33.00
C ALA A 37 6.48 -9.47 33.31
N ALA A 38 7.36 -9.65 32.33
CA ALA A 38 8.62 -10.34 32.51
C ALA A 38 9.55 -9.61 33.49
N ARG A 39 9.61 -8.27 33.42
CA ARG A 39 10.39 -7.45 34.36
C ARG A 39 9.84 -7.49 35.78
N CYS A 40 8.51 -7.40 35.93
CA CYS A 40 7.86 -7.53 37.24
C CYS A 40 8.07 -8.94 37.85
N ALA A 41 7.98 -10.01 37.04
CA ALA A 41 8.27 -11.37 37.48
C ALA A 41 9.74 -11.56 37.91
N ALA A 42 10.67 -10.89 37.24
CA ALA A 42 12.09 -10.97 37.52
C ALA A 42 12.49 -10.18 38.78
N VAL A 43 11.82 -9.05 39.08
CA VAL A 43 12.23 -8.20 40.20
C VAL A 43 11.95 -8.78 41.59
N GLU A 44 10.95 -9.64 41.76
CA GLU A 44 10.80 -10.36 43.04
C GLU A 44 11.88 -11.44 43.26
N VAL A 45 12.70 -11.73 42.25
CA VAL A 45 13.90 -12.59 42.41
C VAL A 45 15.10 -11.77 42.88
N ASP A 46 15.15 -10.47 42.59
CA ASP A 46 16.30 -9.58 42.78
C ASP A 46 15.92 -8.31 43.57
N ILE A 47 15.38 -8.49 44.78
CA ILE A 47 15.71 -7.55 45.87
C ILE A 47 16.84 -8.25 46.63
N PRO A 48 18.11 -7.98 46.30
CA PRO A 48 19.20 -8.32 47.19
C PRO A 48 18.93 -7.58 48.51
N ASP A 49 18.88 -8.33 49.61
CA ASP A 49 19.04 -7.76 50.95
C ASP A 49 20.30 -6.87 50.89
N ASP A 50 20.14 -5.60 51.27
CA ASP A 50 21.12 -4.51 51.13
C ASP A 50 22.40 -4.83 51.92
N ASN A 51 23.24 -5.78 51.46
CA ASN A 51 24.56 -5.97 52.07
C ASN A 51 25.64 -6.73 51.26
N GLU A 52 25.39 -7.54 50.23
CA GLU A 52 26.50 -8.29 49.58
C GLU A 52 26.34 -8.54 48.06
N LEU A 53 26.30 -7.48 47.24
CA LEU A 53 26.50 -7.61 45.79
C LEU A 53 27.90 -7.15 45.39
N THR A 54 28.74 -8.10 45.01
CA THR A 54 30.07 -7.86 44.46
C THR A 54 29.99 -7.46 42.97
N GLU A 55 31.02 -6.78 42.46
CA GLU A 55 31.05 -6.17 41.12
C GLU A 55 30.93 -7.16 39.94
N GLU A 56 30.98 -8.48 40.18
CA GLU A 56 30.81 -9.51 39.15
C GLU A 56 29.34 -9.70 38.71
N ASP A 57 28.36 -9.59 39.62
CA ASP A 57 26.94 -9.80 39.30
C ASP A 57 26.34 -8.66 38.48
N LYS A 58 26.79 -7.41 38.70
CA LYS A 58 26.42 -6.25 37.87
C LYS A 58 26.88 -6.39 36.42
N LYS A 59 27.96 -7.14 36.17
CA LYS A 59 28.51 -7.33 34.82
C LYS A 59 27.72 -8.36 34.01
N ALA A 60 27.24 -9.42 34.67
CA ALA A 60 26.48 -10.49 34.01
C ALA A 60 25.10 -10.00 33.51
N VAL A 61 24.42 -9.15 34.28
CA VAL A 61 23.12 -8.57 33.90
C VAL A 61 23.24 -7.61 32.71
N ALA A 62 24.34 -6.84 32.64
CA ALA A 62 24.62 -5.93 31.53
C ALA A 62 24.95 -6.68 30.21
N GLU A 63 25.71 -7.77 30.30
CA GLU A 63 26.11 -8.55 29.11
C GLU A 63 24.93 -9.36 28.52
N ALA A 64 24.00 -9.82 29.36
CA ALA A 64 22.77 -10.47 28.91
C ALA A 64 21.78 -9.49 28.25
N SER A 65 21.67 -8.25 28.75
CA SER A 65 20.87 -7.19 28.11
C SER A 65 21.43 -6.79 26.73
N ALA A 66 22.76 -6.70 26.59
CA ALA A 66 23.39 -6.33 25.32
C ALA A 66 23.16 -7.37 24.21
N LYS A 67 23.22 -8.68 24.54
CA LYS A 67 22.94 -9.74 23.57
C LYS A 67 21.47 -9.80 23.13
N ALA A 68 20.54 -9.51 24.03
CA ALA A 68 19.11 -9.47 23.69
C ALA A 68 18.75 -8.28 22.80
N GLU A 69 19.44 -7.14 22.94
CA GLU A 69 19.24 -5.95 22.10
C GLU A 69 19.79 -6.13 20.68
N GLU A 70 20.94 -6.82 20.53
CA GLU A 70 21.56 -7.12 19.24
C GLU A 70 20.71 -8.11 18.39
N GLU A 71 20.13 -9.14 19.02
CA GLU A 71 19.26 -10.11 18.33
C GLU A 71 17.94 -9.45 17.89
N LYS A 72 17.41 -8.50 18.68
CA LYS A 72 16.22 -7.72 18.34
C LYS A 72 16.46 -6.77 17.16
N ALA A 73 17.63 -6.14 17.11
CA ALA A 73 18.02 -5.26 16.01
C ALA A 73 18.19 -6.02 14.67
N ALA A 74 18.71 -7.24 14.70
CA ALA A 74 18.84 -8.08 13.52
C ALA A 74 17.47 -8.55 12.97
N ALA A 75 16.53 -8.90 13.85
CA ALA A 75 15.18 -9.31 13.46
C ALA A 75 14.35 -8.14 12.87
N GLU A 76 14.47 -6.93 13.43
CA GLU A 76 13.75 -5.75 12.93
C GLU A 76 14.30 -5.28 11.56
N ALA A 77 15.61 -5.41 11.33
CA ALA A 77 16.23 -5.13 10.04
C ALA A 77 15.78 -6.12 8.94
N ALA A 78 15.62 -7.40 9.27
CA ALA A 78 15.12 -8.41 8.34
C ALA A 78 13.64 -8.17 7.98
N ALA A 79 12.80 -7.77 8.95
CA ALA A 79 11.39 -7.47 8.71
C ALA A 79 11.18 -6.23 7.82
N LYS A 80 11.96 -5.16 8.02
CA LYS A 80 11.91 -3.97 7.16
C LYS A 80 12.34 -4.26 5.71
N ALA A 81 13.32 -5.14 5.52
CA ALA A 81 13.78 -5.50 4.18
C ALA A 81 12.75 -6.33 3.39
N GLU A 82 11.93 -7.14 4.07
CA GLU A 82 10.87 -7.92 3.42
C GLU A 82 9.66 -7.05 3.03
N GLU A 83 9.30 -6.08 3.88
CA GLU A 83 8.20 -5.14 3.63
C GLU A 83 8.52 -4.22 2.42
N GLU A 84 9.76 -3.74 2.31
CA GLU A 84 10.20 -2.89 1.19
C GLU A 84 10.19 -3.66 -0.14
N LYS A 85 10.51 -4.96 -0.12
CA LYS A 85 10.42 -5.84 -1.30
C LYS A 85 8.98 -6.07 -1.75
N ALA A 86 8.06 -6.26 -0.82
CA ALA A 86 6.64 -6.45 -1.13
C ALA A 86 6.01 -5.18 -1.73
N ALA A 87 6.39 -3.99 -1.23
CA ALA A 87 5.93 -2.71 -1.78
C ALA A 87 6.46 -2.46 -3.20
N ALA A 88 7.73 -2.81 -3.48
CA ALA A 88 8.32 -2.66 -4.80
C ALA A 88 7.68 -3.60 -5.85
N GLU A 89 7.37 -4.84 -5.49
CA GLU A 89 6.73 -5.79 -6.42
C GLU A 89 5.27 -5.40 -6.75
N ALA A 90 4.55 -4.85 -5.77
CA ALA A 90 3.19 -4.33 -5.98
C ALA A 90 3.18 -3.10 -6.90
N ALA A 91 4.15 -2.20 -6.76
CA ALA A 91 4.31 -1.05 -7.64
C ALA A 91 4.65 -1.47 -9.09
N ALA A 92 5.53 -2.46 -9.26
CA ALA A 92 5.90 -2.97 -10.58
C ALA A 92 4.73 -3.64 -11.33
N LYS A 93 3.91 -4.44 -10.63
CA LYS A 93 2.70 -5.05 -11.24
C LYS A 93 1.66 -4.02 -11.64
N ALA A 94 1.48 -2.96 -10.85
CA ALA A 94 0.56 -1.88 -11.18
C ALA A 94 1.01 -1.06 -12.41
N GLU A 95 2.32 -0.86 -12.59
CA GLU A 95 2.85 -0.16 -13.77
C GLU A 95 2.72 -0.99 -15.05
N GLU A 96 2.96 -2.31 -14.96
CA GLU A 96 2.81 -3.23 -16.09
C GLU A 96 1.36 -3.33 -16.58
N GLU A 97 0.39 -3.41 -15.66
CA GLU A 97 -1.04 -3.47 -16.00
C GLU A 97 -1.52 -2.17 -16.66
N LYS A 98 -1.01 -1.03 -16.20
CA LYS A 98 -1.32 0.28 -16.79
C LYS A 98 -0.74 0.44 -18.20
N ALA A 99 0.48 -0.07 -18.43
CA ALA A 99 1.10 -0.07 -19.76
C ALA A 99 0.34 -0.98 -20.75
N ALA A 100 -0.13 -2.15 -20.31
CA ALA A 100 -0.94 -3.05 -21.13
C ALA A 100 -2.29 -2.43 -21.50
N ALA A 101 -2.96 -1.76 -20.55
CA ALA A 101 -4.22 -1.05 -20.80
C ALA A 101 -4.05 0.12 -21.78
N GLU A 102 -2.96 0.90 -21.66
CA GLU A 102 -2.68 2.02 -22.57
C GLU A 102 -2.37 1.54 -24.00
N ALA A 103 -1.64 0.43 -24.14
CA ALA A 103 -1.36 -0.19 -25.44
C ALA A 103 -2.64 -0.73 -26.10
N ALA A 104 -3.54 -1.35 -25.32
CA ALA A 104 -4.83 -1.82 -25.82
C ALA A 104 -5.74 -0.65 -26.26
N ALA A 105 -5.77 0.44 -25.51
CA ALA A 105 -6.53 1.65 -25.85
C ALA A 105 -6.02 2.30 -27.14
N LYS A 106 -4.70 2.44 -27.30
CA LYS A 106 -4.07 2.96 -28.53
C LYS A 106 -4.39 2.07 -29.74
N ALA A 107 -4.30 0.75 -29.59
CA ALA A 107 -4.64 -0.20 -30.67
C ALA A 107 -6.14 -0.17 -31.04
N GLU A 108 -7.03 0.09 -30.10
CA GLU A 108 -8.46 0.27 -30.37
C GLU A 108 -8.73 1.60 -31.08
N GLU A 109 -8.08 2.68 -30.66
CA GLU A 109 -8.18 4.00 -31.28
C GLU A 109 -7.68 3.98 -32.74
N GLU A 110 -6.53 3.37 -33.01
CA GLU A 110 -6.02 3.19 -34.37
C GLU A 110 -6.98 2.37 -35.25
N LYS A 111 -7.60 1.32 -34.72
CA LYS A 111 -8.62 0.54 -35.45
C LYS A 111 -9.89 1.35 -35.72
N LYS A 112 -10.31 2.24 -34.82
CA LYS A 112 -11.43 3.16 -35.05
C LYS A 112 -11.09 4.20 -36.12
N ALA A 113 -9.89 4.79 -36.06
CA ALA A 113 -9.41 5.74 -37.05
C ALA A 113 -9.32 5.11 -38.45
N ALA A 114 -8.82 3.88 -38.56
CA ALA A 114 -8.75 3.13 -39.82
C ALA A 114 -10.13 2.79 -40.42
N ARG A 115 -11.21 2.88 -39.63
CA ARG A 115 -12.60 2.65 -40.09
C ARG A 115 -13.33 3.94 -40.46
N LEU A 116 -12.72 5.11 -40.26
CA LEU A 116 -13.28 6.37 -40.72
C LEU A 116 -13.12 6.50 -42.24
N VAL A 117 -14.09 7.13 -42.88
CA VAL A 117 -14.11 7.41 -44.32
C VAL A 117 -14.32 8.90 -44.53
N LYS A 118 -13.75 9.44 -45.61
CA LYS A 118 -13.95 10.84 -46.00
C LYS A 118 -15.27 10.97 -46.74
N VAL A 119 -16.05 11.99 -46.40
CA VAL A 119 -17.29 12.35 -47.11
C VAL A 119 -17.21 13.78 -47.61
N LYS A 120 -17.86 14.06 -48.74
CA LYS A 120 -18.03 15.39 -49.30
C LYS A 120 -19.48 15.82 -49.25
N VAL A 121 -19.73 17.00 -48.69
CA VAL A 121 -21.08 17.56 -48.54
C VAL A 121 -21.61 18.03 -49.88
N LYS A 122 -22.81 17.58 -50.24
CA LYS A 122 -23.51 17.93 -51.49
C LYS A 122 -24.45 19.12 -51.30
N ARG A 123 -25.06 19.25 -50.13
CA ARG A 123 -25.98 20.33 -49.78
C ARG A 123 -25.80 20.75 -48.32
N ARG A 124 -26.02 22.02 -48.04
CA ARG A 124 -25.95 22.57 -46.68
C ARG A 124 -26.88 21.82 -45.74
N PHE A 125 -26.38 21.36 -44.60
CA PHE A 125 -27.18 20.69 -43.58
C PHE A 125 -26.60 20.95 -42.17
N ARG A 126 -27.43 20.76 -41.14
CA ARG A 126 -27.00 20.79 -39.74
C ARG A 126 -26.67 19.37 -39.32
N ASP A 127 -25.40 19.11 -39.04
CA ASP A 127 -25.00 17.85 -38.45
C ASP A 127 -25.40 17.84 -36.97
N MET A 128 -26.34 16.95 -36.61
CA MET A 128 -26.86 16.83 -35.24
C MET A 128 -25.88 16.15 -34.28
N GLU A 129 -24.93 15.35 -34.79
CA GLU A 129 -23.92 14.71 -33.94
C GLU A 129 -22.80 15.69 -33.60
N LEU A 130 -22.39 16.48 -34.60
CA LEU A 130 -21.32 17.48 -34.43
C LEU A 130 -21.83 18.84 -33.96
N ASN A 131 -23.15 19.04 -33.92
CA ASN A 131 -23.80 20.34 -33.66
C ASN A 131 -23.24 21.48 -34.52
N GLN A 132 -22.90 21.18 -35.78
CA GLN A 132 -22.26 22.10 -36.73
C GLN A 132 -23.08 22.20 -38.01
N ILE A 133 -23.10 23.39 -38.61
CA ILE A 133 -23.57 23.54 -39.99
C ILE A 133 -22.42 23.13 -40.91
N LYS A 134 -22.71 22.25 -41.86
CA LYS A 134 -21.80 21.91 -42.95
C LYS A 134 -22.33 22.53 -44.24
N ASP A 135 -21.45 23.16 -44.98
CA ASP A 135 -21.77 23.81 -46.25
C ASP A 135 -21.40 22.92 -47.44
N THR A 136 -21.98 23.23 -48.60
CA THR A 136 -21.74 22.46 -49.81
C THR A 136 -20.25 22.50 -50.20
N GLY A 137 -19.66 21.33 -50.44
CA GLY A 137 -18.26 21.18 -50.79
C GLY A 137 -17.35 20.83 -49.62
N ASP A 138 -17.81 20.95 -48.38
CA ASP A 138 -17.05 20.58 -47.19
C ASP A 138 -16.64 19.11 -47.21
N VAL A 139 -15.43 18.83 -46.76
CA VAL A 139 -14.89 17.46 -46.66
C VAL A 139 -14.49 17.19 -45.22
N TYR A 140 -14.94 16.05 -44.68
CA TYR A 140 -14.62 15.63 -43.32
C TYR A 140 -14.69 14.11 -43.17
N THR A 141 -14.13 13.59 -42.08
CA THR A 141 -14.09 12.16 -41.79
C THR A 141 -15.22 11.75 -40.86
N VAL A 142 -15.92 10.67 -41.20
CA VAL A 142 -16.99 10.08 -40.40
C VAL A 142 -16.86 8.56 -40.38
N SER A 143 -17.55 7.88 -39.48
CA SER A 143 -17.65 6.42 -39.52
C SER A 143 -18.37 5.96 -40.80
N ARG A 144 -18.09 4.72 -41.27
CA ARG A 144 -18.78 4.14 -42.44
C ARG A 144 -20.31 4.14 -42.29
N GLU A 145 -20.81 3.86 -41.09
CA GLU A 145 -22.25 3.88 -40.80
C GLU A 145 -22.83 5.28 -40.98
N ARG A 146 -22.16 6.30 -40.45
CA ARG A 146 -22.59 7.69 -40.59
C ARG A 146 -22.51 8.17 -42.04
N ALA A 147 -21.45 7.78 -42.75
CA ALA A 147 -21.32 8.03 -44.18
C ALA A 147 -22.52 7.50 -44.97
N ALA A 148 -22.97 6.28 -44.70
CA ALA A 148 -24.15 5.70 -45.34
C ALA A 148 -25.42 6.51 -45.02
N VAL A 149 -25.63 6.92 -43.77
CA VAL A 149 -26.77 7.77 -43.37
C VAL A 149 -26.76 9.11 -44.12
N LEU A 150 -25.60 9.75 -44.26
CA LEU A 150 -25.46 11.03 -44.96
C LEU A 150 -25.67 10.88 -46.47
N GLU A 151 -25.31 9.74 -47.05
CA GLU A 151 -25.51 9.41 -48.45
C GLU A 151 -26.97 9.06 -48.76
N GLU A 152 -27.62 8.27 -47.92
CA GLU A 152 -29.06 7.96 -47.99
C GLU A 152 -29.91 9.23 -47.85
N ALA A 153 -29.54 10.09 -46.90
CA ALA A 153 -30.14 11.41 -46.76
C ALA A 153 -29.76 12.36 -47.90
N GLY A 154 -28.85 11.99 -48.82
CA GLY A 154 -28.43 12.81 -49.95
C GLY A 154 -27.78 14.15 -49.55
N VAL A 155 -27.26 14.25 -48.32
CA VAL A 155 -26.60 15.46 -47.80
C VAL A 155 -25.09 15.44 -48.04
N ALA A 156 -24.47 14.26 -48.05
CA ALA A 156 -23.07 14.06 -48.40
C ALA A 156 -22.91 12.82 -49.29
N ALA A 157 -21.70 12.59 -49.81
CA ALA A 157 -21.32 11.33 -50.45
C ALA A 157 -19.95 10.89 -49.99
N VAL A 158 -19.75 9.58 -49.93
CA VAL A 158 -18.43 9.02 -49.62
C VAL A 158 -17.46 9.36 -50.74
N MET A 159 -16.33 9.95 -50.37
CA MET A 159 -15.19 10.08 -51.27
C MET A 159 -14.49 8.73 -51.28
N ALA A 160 -14.64 7.98 -52.38
CA ALA A 160 -13.80 6.81 -52.60
C ALA A 160 -12.34 7.30 -52.66
N GLU A 161 -11.48 6.69 -51.85
CA GLU A 161 -10.01 6.85 -51.95
C GLU A 161 -9.47 6.05 -53.14
#